data_AF-A0A6J0PHS0-F1
#
_entry.id   AF-A0A6J0PHS0-F1
#
_cell.length_a   1.000
_cell.length_b   1.000
_cell.length_c   1.000
_cell.angle_alpha   90.00
_cell.angle_beta   90.00
_cell.angle_gamma   90.00
#
_symmetry.space_group_name_H-M   'P 1'
#
loop_
_entity.id
_entity.type
_entity.pdbx_description
1 polymer ?
#
loop_
_entity_poly.entity_id
_entity_poly.type
_entity_poly.pdbx_seq_one_letter_code
_entity_poly.pdbx_strand_id
1 'polypeptide(L)'
;MANSKYEYVKKFEADDRLPPCNWIVVRIDGCHFHRFSADHEFEKPNDKNALNLMNSCAVSMLEHFPDIVFAYGVSDEYSFVLKETTQFYQRRASKILSLSVSYFTSLYVMKWKEFFPNKELKAPPSFDGRVICYPRGKIIQDYLAWRQVDCHINNQYNTCFWNLVNSGKTEREAQEFLKVEETVKQDKGGNSIKRTRNKVVLAHIDIVGPKFWSEHQYILEEE
;
A
#
# COMPACT_ATOMS: atom_id res chain seq x y z
N MET A 1 26.46 -24.19 -31.84
CA MET A 1 25.80 -23.31 -30.86
C MET A 1 26.58 -23.37 -29.56
N ALA A 2 26.94 -22.24 -28.94
CA ALA A 2 27.91 -22.22 -27.82
C ALA A 2 27.29 -22.43 -26.42
N ASN A 3 25.97 -22.26 -26.26
CA ASN A 3 25.33 -22.20 -24.93
C ASN A 3 25.07 -23.56 -24.25
N SER A 4 25.18 -24.69 -24.96
CA SER A 4 24.71 -25.99 -24.46
C SER A 4 25.45 -26.48 -23.20
N LYS A 5 26.76 -26.20 -23.06
CA LYS A 5 27.57 -26.70 -21.92
C LYS A 5 27.09 -26.19 -20.56
N TYR A 6 26.53 -24.98 -20.50
CA TYR A 6 26.18 -24.32 -19.23
C TYR A 6 24.67 -24.16 -19.04
N GLU A 7 23.84 -24.47 -20.05
CA GLU A 7 22.38 -24.30 -19.97
C GLU A 7 21.69 -25.10 -18.85
N TYR A 8 22.34 -26.15 -18.34
CA TYR A 8 21.85 -26.93 -17.20
C TYR A 8 21.61 -26.08 -15.94
N VAL A 9 22.29 -24.93 -15.76
CA VAL A 9 22.09 -24.07 -14.57
C VAL A 9 20.69 -23.47 -14.48
N LYS A 10 19.99 -23.31 -15.61
CA LYS A 10 18.58 -22.84 -15.63
C LYS A 10 17.63 -23.78 -14.89
N LYS A 11 18.00 -25.07 -14.75
CA LYS A 11 17.19 -26.07 -14.03
C LYS A 11 17.17 -25.89 -12.51
N PHE A 12 17.97 -24.94 -11.99
CA PHE A 12 17.97 -24.55 -10.58
C PHE A 12 17.10 -23.31 -10.31
N GLU A 13 16.53 -22.67 -11.35
CA GLU A 13 15.47 -21.67 -11.16
C GLU A 13 14.21 -22.39 -10.67
N ALA A 14 13.73 -22.02 -9.47
CA ALA A 14 12.47 -22.55 -8.94
C ALA A 14 11.27 -21.99 -9.73
N ASP A 15 10.26 -22.83 -9.94
CA ASP A 15 8.97 -22.37 -10.47
C ASP A 15 8.17 -21.70 -9.35
N ASP A 16 7.93 -20.40 -9.51
CA ASP A 16 7.33 -19.50 -8.51
C ASP A 16 5.93 -19.03 -8.91
N ARG A 17 5.23 -19.80 -9.75
CA ARG A 17 3.85 -19.53 -10.17
C ARG A 17 2.86 -19.65 -9.01
N LEU A 18 2.09 -18.59 -8.80
CA LEU A 18 1.03 -18.52 -7.81
C LEU A 18 -0.22 -19.29 -8.28
N PRO A 19 -0.95 -19.99 -7.39
CA PRO A 19 -2.12 -20.78 -7.74
C PRO A 19 -3.14 -20.01 -8.60
N PRO A 20 -3.83 -20.66 -9.56
CA PRO A 20 -4.93 -20.05 -10.31
C PRO A 20 -6.14 -19.75 -9.41
N CYS A 21 -7.09 -18.94 -9.89
CA CYS A 21 -8.33 -18.57 -9.17
C CYS A 21 -8.06 -18.12 -7.72
N ASN A 22 -7.03 -17.30 -7.55
CA ASN A 22 -6.62 -16.69 -6.29
C ASN A 22 -6.32 -15.22 -6.57
N TRP A 23 -6.87 -14.34 -5.73
CA TRP A 23 -6.54 -12.93 -5.73
C TRP A 23 -5.11 -12.75 -5.23
N ILE A 24 -4.38 -11.82 -5.83
CA ILE A 24 -2.97 -11.60 -5.50
C ILE A 24 -2.85 -10.21 -4.89
N VAL A 25 -2.41 -10.13 -3.63
CA VAL A 25 -2.05 -8.87 -2.99
C VAL A 25 -0.54 -8.71 -3.03
N VAL A 26 -0.07 -7.62 -3.63
CA VAL A 26 1.32 -7.16 -3.50
C VAL A 26 1.33 -6.05 -2.45
N ARG A 27 1.92 -6.30 -1.28
CA ARG A 27 2.21 -5.23 -0.32
C ARG A 27 3.64 -4.74 -0.53
N ILE A 28 3.79 -3.43 -0.61
CA ILE A 28 5.06 -2.69 -0.69
C ILE A 28 5.19 -1.89 0.62
N ASP A 29 6.41 -1.79 1.17
CA ASP A 29 6.67 -1.32 2.54
C ASP A 29 7.98 -0.52 2.62
N GLY A 30 8.08 0.51 3.46
CA GLY A 30 9.17 1.49 3.44
C GLY A 30 10.44 1.00 4.14
N CYS A 31 11.49 0.63 3.40
CA CYS A 31 12.73 0.14 4.00
C CYS A 31 13.39 1.22 4.89
N HIS A 32 13.37 1.01 6.21
CA HIS A 32 13.88 1.93 7.22
C HIS A 32 13.25 3.33 7.17
N PHE A 33 11.98 3.44 6.77
CA PHE A 33 11.36 4.74 6.47
C PHE A 33 11.27 5.70 7.65
N HIS A 34 11.31 5.19 8.90
CA HIS A 34 11.50 6.03 10.09
C HIS A 34 12.74 6.94 9.93
N ARG A 35 13.89 6.35 9.60
CA ARG A 35 15.13 7.10 9.34
C ARG A 35 14.99 7.98 8.11
N PHE A 36 14.45 7.46 7.01
CA PHE A 36 14.25 8.26 5.79
C PHE A 36 13.42 9.53 6.07
N SER A 37 12.36 9.42 6.88
CA SER A 37 11.50 10.54 7.27
C SER A 37 12.19 11.56 8.19
N ALA A 38 13.12 11.11 9.05
CA ALA A 38 13.94 11.99 9.88
C ALA A 38 15.02 12.69 9.04
N ASP A 39 15.75 11.94 8.21
CA ASP A 39 16.78 12.46 7.32
C ASP A 39 16.20 13.50 6.33
N HIS A 40 14.94 13.36 5.89
CA HIS A 40 14.24 14.33 5.02
C HIS A 40 13.31 15.33 5.75
N GLU A 41 13.37 15.39 7.09
CA GLU A 41 12.64 16.38 7.91
C GLU A 41 11.12 16.39 7.63
N PHE A 42 10.49 15.21 7.58
CA PHE A 42 9.06 15.06 7.37
C PHE A 42 8.26 15.53 8.59
N GLU A 43 7.14 16.22 8.34
CA GLU A 43 6.20 16.67 9.38
C GLU A 43 5.68 15.48 10.22
N LYS A 44 5.43 15.73 11.51
CA LYS A 44 4.96 14.74 12.49
C LYS A 44 3.63 15.20 13.11
N PRO A 45 2.64 14.31 13.31
CA PRO A 45 2.69 12.85 13.12
C PRO A 45 2.73 12.38 11.66
N ASN A 46 2.21 13.16 10.71
CA ASN A 46 2.07 12.78 9.30
C ASN A 46 2.50 13.92 8.36
N ASP A 47 3.33 13.63 7.36
CA ASP A 47 3.70 14.58 6.30
C ASP A 47 2.75 14.44 5.10
N LYS A 48 2.00 15.51 4.82
CA LYS A 48 0.99 15.52 3.76
C LYS A 48 1.60 15.38 2.36
N ASN A 49 2.82 15.87 2.14
CA ASN A 49 3.48 15.80 0.84
C ASN A 49 4.07 14.41 0.62
N ALA A 50 4.61 13.78 1.66
CA ALA A 50 5.05 12.38 1.61
C ALA A 50 3.90 11.42 1.29
N LEU A 51 2.76 11.58 1.97
CA LEU A 51 1.56 10.79 1.71
C LEU A 51 1.01 11.03 0.30
N ASN A 52 0.98 12.29 -0.17
CA ASN A 52 0.54 12.60 -1.54
C ASN A 52 1.48 12.06 -2.63
N LEU A 53 2.79 12.01 -2.37
CA LEU A 53 3.76 11.34 -3.23
C LEU A 53 3.48 9.84 -3.31
N MET A 54 3.30 9.15 -2.18
CA MET A 54 2.90 7.73 -2.14
C MET A 54 1.59 7.48 -2.90
N ASN A 55 0.57 8.33 -2.69
CA ASN A 55 -0.71 8.28 -3.41
C ASN A 55 -0.52 8.46 -4.92
N SER A 56 0.35 9.38 -5.35
CA SER A 56 0.65 9.64 -6.77
C SER A 56 1.41 8.46 -7.42
N CYS A 57 2.31 7.80 -6.68
CA CYS A 57 2.94 6.56 -7.11
C CYS A 57 1.89 5.44 -7.26
N ALA A 58 0.99 5.29 -6.30
CA ALA A 58 -0.07 4.28 -6.34
C ALA A 58 -1.07 4.50 -7.48
N VAL A 59 -1.50 5.75 -7.76
CA VAL A 59 -2.35 6.06 -8.91
C VAL A 59 -1.71 5.58 -10.21
N SER A 60 -0.42 5.88 -10.42
CA SER A 60 0.28 5.44 -11.63
C SER A 60 0.60 3.94 -11.67
N MET A 61 0.55 3.22 -10.53
CA MET A 61 0.53 1.75 -10.52
C MET A 61 -0.77 1.20 -11.13
N LEU A 62 -1.94 1.73 -10.74
CA LEU A 62 -3.22 1.30 -11.33
C LEU A 62 -3.32 1.69 -12.82
N GLU A 63 -2.79 2.85 -13.20
CA GLU A 63 -2.78 3.29 -14.61
C GLU A 63 -1.85 2.44 -15.49
N HIS A 64 -0.75 1.91 -14.95
CA HIS A 64 0.24 1.12 -15.69
C HIS A 64 -0.04 -0.39 -15.68
N PHE A 65 -0.60 -0.93 -14.60
CA PHE A 65 -0.89 -2.37 -14.44
C PHE A 65 -2.41 -2.60 -14.39
N PRO A 66 -3.09 -2.80 -15.53
CA PRO A 66 -4.57 -2.84 -15.61
C PRO A 66 -5.23 -4.04 -14.93
N ASP A 67 -4.45 -5.02 -14.46
CA ASP A 67 -4.94 -6.13 -13.64
C ASP A 67 -5.00 -5.78 -12.13
N ILE A 68 -4.45 -4.63 -11.70
CA ILE A 68 -4.65 -4.07 -10.35
C ILE A 68 -6.01 -3.38 -10.29
N VAL A 69 -6.96 -3.97 -9.56
CA VAL A 69 -8.33 -3.44 -9.43
C VAL A 69 -8.53 -2.56 -8.21
N PHE A 70 -7.65 -2.65 -7.21
CA PHE A 70 -7.74 -1.86 -5.99
C PHE A 70 -6.35 -1.58 -5.40
N ALA A 71 -6.21 -0.45 -4.70
CA ALA A 71 -5.06 -0.19 -3.85
C ALA A 71 -5.46 0.54 -2.56
N TYR A 72 -4.79 0.19 -1.47
CA TYR A 72 -4.94 0.81 -0.15
C TYR A 72 -3.56 1.15 0.40
N GLY A 73 -3.38 2.34 0.99
CA GLY A 73 -2.10 2.78 1.54
C GLY A 73 -2.25 3.50 2.87
N VAL A 74 -1.24 3.36 3.72
CA VAL A 74 -1.14 3.97 5.04
C VAL A 74 0.35 4.16 5.39
N SER A 75 0.70 5.33 5.95
CA SER A 75 2.08 5.68 6.28
C SER A 75 3.01 5.51 5.07
N ASP A 76 3.86 4.48 5.11
CA ASP A 76 4.89 4.11 4.15
C ASP A 76 4.63 2.74 3.49
N GLU A 77 3.50 2.08 3.79
CA GLU A 77 3.04 0.87 3.10
C GLU A 77 1.92 1.14 2.08
N TYR A 78 1.91 0.35 1.01
CA TYR A 78 0.84 0.32 0.01
C TYR A 78 0.55 -1.13 -0.44
N SER A 79 -0.72 -1.49 -0.44
CA SER A 79 -1.23 -2.82 -0.82
C SER A 79 -1.99 -2.72 -2.14
N PHE A 80 -1.56 -3.48 -3.15
CA PHE A 80 -2.17 -3.53 -4.48
C PHE A 80 -2.86 -4.89 -4.69
N VAL A 81 -4.14 -4.88 -5.02
CA VAL A 81 -4.96 -6.08 -5.26
C VAL A 81 -5.05 -6.33 -6.76
N LEU A 82 -4.50 -7.45 -7.23
CA LEU A 82 -4.70 -7.95 -8.59
C LEU A 82 -5.86 -8.96 -8.61
N LYS A 83 -6.68 -8.87 -9.67
CA LYS A 83 -7.84 -9.75 -9.90
C LYS A 83 -7.48 -11.23 -9.98
N GLU A 84 -8.36 -12.12 -9.52
CA GLU A 84 -8.02 -13.54 -9.40
C GLU A 84 -7.70 -14.24 -10.74
N THR A 85 -8.29 -13.77 -11.84
CA THR A 85 -8.05 -14.27 -13.20
C THR A 85 -6.72 -13.83 -13.82
N THR A 86 -5.95 -12.92 -13.19
CA THR A 86 -4.74 -12.33 -13.78
C THR A 86 -3.75 -13.36 -14.34
N GLN A 87 -3.21 -13.08 -15.52
CA GLN A 87 -2.13 -13.84 -16.17
C GLN A 87 -0.82 -13.05 -16.23
N PHE A 88 -0.74 -11.93 -15.49
CA PHE A 88 0.43 -11.04 -15.47
C PHE A 88 1.71 -11.83 -15.15
N TYR A 89 2.67 -11.80 -16.07
CA TYR A 89 3.90 -12.62 -16.06
C TYR A 89 3.70 -14.11 -15.72
N GLN A 90 2.63 -14.72 -16.24
CA GLN A 90 2.24 -16.12 -15.96
C GLN A 90 2.06 -16.41 -14.46
N ARG A 91 1.65 -15.41 -13.67
CA ARG A 91 1.47 -15.48 -12.21
C ARG A 91 2.76 -15.77 -11.42
N ARG A 92 3.95 -15.54 -11.98
CA ARG A 92 5.24 -15.73 -11.28
C ARG A 92 5.44 -14.68 -10.17
N ALA A 93 5.47 -15.12 -8.92
CA ALA A 93 5.55 -14.26 -7.74
C ALA A 93 6.72 -13.27 -7.78
N SER A 94 7.91 -13.72 -8.16
CA SER A 94 9.12 -12.90 -8.29
C SER A 94 8.99 -11.82 -9.36
N LYS A 95 8.29 -12.08 -10.47
CA LYS A 95 8.07 -11.08 -11.54
C LYS A 95 7.02 -10.06 -11.14
N ILE A 96 5.92 -10.50 -10.54
CA ILE A 96 4.91 -9.61 -9.95
C ILE A 96 5.60 -8.68 -8.93
N LEU A 97 6.30 -9.26 -7.95
CA LEU A 97 6.95 -8.51 -6.87
C LEU A 97 8.00 -7.52 -7.38
N SER A 98 8.99 -8.00 -8.15
CA SER A 98 10.12 -7.17 -8.56
C SER A 98 9.70 -6.02 -9.48
N LEU A 99 8.72 -6.23 -10.36
CA LEU A 99 8.21 -5.16 -11.23
C LEU A 99 7.37 -4.15 -10.44
N SER A 100 6.49 -4.60 -9.54
CA SER A 100 5.71 -3.69 -8.68
C SER A 100 6.62 -2.83 -7.79
N VAL A 101 7.59 -3.44 -7.08
CA VAL A 101 8.50 -2.72 -6.18
C VAL A 101 9.44 -1.78 -6.94
N SER A 102 10.05 -2.22 -8.04
CA SER A 102 10.97 -1.37 -8.81
C SER A 102 10.24 -0.21 -9.50
N TYR A 103 9.04 -0.44 -10.06
CA TYR A 103 8.25 0.62 -10.68
C TYR A 103 7.79 1.65 -9.64
N PHE A 104 7.24 1.20 -8.50
CA PHE A 104 6.86 2.10 -7.40
C PHE A 104 8.05 2.93 -6.87
N THR A 105 9.21 2.29 -6.67
CA THR A 105 10.44 2.97 -6.24
C THR A 105 10.88 4.03 -7.26
N SER A 106 10.85 3.70 -8.56
CA SER A 106 11.22 4.63 -9.63
C SER A 106 10.26 5.82 -9.71
N LEU A 107 8.95 5.59 -9.58
CA LEU A 107 7.94 6.64 -9.52
C LEU A 107 8.17 7.58 -8.32
N TYR A 108 8.50 7.03 -7.15
CA TYR A 108 8.76 7.84 -5.94
C TYR A 108 9.95 8.79 -6.14
N VAL A 109 11.04 8.30 -6.74
CA VAL A 109 12.22 9.13 -7.08
C VAL A 109 11.89 10.16 -8.15
N MET A 110 11.23 9.76 -9.24
CA MET A 110 10.91 10.65 -10.36
C MET A 110 9.95 11.77 -9.96
N LYS A 111 8.91 11.44 -9.17
CA LYS A 111 7.89 12.40 -8.72
C LYS A 111 8.31 13.21 -7.49
N TRP A 112 9.43 12.90 -6.84
CA TRP A 112 9.88 13.59 -5.60
C TRP A 112 9.78 15.11 -5.69
N LYS A 113 10.30 15.71 -6.78
CA LYS A 113 10.31 17.16 -6.99
C LYS A 113 8.94 17.80 -7.27
N GLU A 114 7.91 17.02 -7.60
CA GLU A 114 6.52 17.50 -7.74
C GLU A 114 5.92 17.83 -6.35
N PHE A 115 6.30 17.06 -5.31
CA PHE A 115 5.76 17.18 -3.95
C PHE A 115 6.74 17.89 -2.99
N PHE A 116 8.04 17.82 -3.28
CA PHE A 116 9.11 18.42 -2.50
C PHE A 116 10.06 19.27 -3.37
N PRO A 117 9.57 20.36 -4.01
CA PRO A 117 10.39 21.17 -4.91
C PRO A 117 11.65 21.72 -4.23
N ASN A 118 11.53 22.16 -2.97
CA ASN A 118 12.58 22.82 -2.21
C ASN A 118 13.42 21.88 -1.31
N LYS A 119 13.14 20.57 -1.27
CA LYS A 119 14.00 19.58 -0.58
C LYS A 119 14.70 18.72 -1.63
N GLU A 120 15.99 18.47 -1.46
CA GLU A 120 16.67 17.43 -2.23
C GLU A 120 16.42 16.05 -1.62
N LEU A 121 16.45 15.03 -2.49
CA LEU A 121 16.41 13.63 -2.09
C LEU A 121 17.82 13.24 -1.60
N LYS A 122 18.02 13.30 -0.28
CA LYS A 122 19.34 13.12 0.38
C LYS A 122 19.86 11.68 0.31
N ALA A 123 18.97 10.70 0.15
CA ALA A 123 19.29 9.29 -0.03
C ALA A 123 18.25 8.63 -0.95
N PRO A 124 18.62 7.62 -1.76
CA PRO A 124 17.65 6.87 -2.55
C PRO A 124 16.68 6.13 -1.61
N PRO A 125 15.35 6.21 -1.84
CA PRO A 125 14.40 5.37 -1.13
C PRO A 125 14.58 3.92 -1.56
N SER A 126 14.18 3.00 -0.70
CA SER A 126 14.02 1.59 -1.06
C SER A 126 12.76 1.07 -0.40
N PHE A 127 12.15 0.07 -1.04
CA PHE A 127 10.92 -0.55 -0.55
C PHE A 127 11.08 -2.07 -0.50
N ASP A 128 10.58 -2.66 0.58
CA ASP A 128 10.29 -4.09 0.73
C ASP A 128 9.05 -4.42 -0.10
N GLY A 129 8.85 -5.70 -0.38
CA GLY A 129 7.50 -6.14 -0.69
C GLY A 129 7.31 -7.64 -0.53
N ARG A 130 6.05 -8.04 -0.50
CA ARG A 130 5.61 -9.43 -0.40
C ARG A 130 4.36 -9.67 -1.23
N VAL A 131 4.22 -10.89 -1.72
CA VAL A 131 3.07 -11.32 -2.52
C VAL A 131 2.29 -12.36 -1.76
N ILE A 132 0.98 -12.15 -1.61
CA ILE A 132 0.08 -12.96 -0.79
C ILE A 132 -1.09 -13.40 -1.67
N CYS A 133 -1.49 -14.67 -1.60
CA CYS A 133 -2.67 -15.19 -2.30
C CYS A 133 -3.87 -15.31 -1.35
N TYR A 134 -5.03 -14.87 -1.81
CA TYR A 134 -6.31 -15.03 -1.12
C TYR A 134 -7.33 -15.74 -2.03
N PRO A 135 -7.89 -16.90 -1.62
CA PRO A 135 -8.71 -17.72 -2.51
C PRO A 135 -10.16 -17.25 -2.65
N ARG A 136 -10.56 -16.14 -2.02
CA ARG A 136 -11.93 -15.59 -2.03
C ARG A 136 -11.91 -14.08 -1.81
N GLY A 137 -12.69 -13.32 -2.58
CA GLY A 137 -12.84 -11.86 -2.45
C GLY A 137 -13.12 -11.39 -1.02
N LYS A 138 -13.96 -12.12 -0.27
CA LYS A 138 -14.28 -11.80 1.14
C LYS A 138 -13.04 -11.73 2.05
N ILE A 139 -12.04 -12.57 1.84
CA ILE A 139 -10.81 -12.60 2.66
C ILE A 139 -9.94 -11.35 2.37
N ILE A 140 -10.03 -10.79 1.16
CA ILE A 140 -9.37 -9.53 0.81
C ILE A 140 -10.05 -8.37 1.53
N GLN A 141 -11.38 -8.37 1.63
CA GLN A 141 -12.10 -7.36 2.42
C GLN A 141 -11.63 -7.40 3.88
N ASP A 142 -11.48 -8.60 4.45
CA ASP A 142 -11.00 -8.78 5.82
C ASP A 142 -9.53 -8.35 5.99
N TYR A 143 -8.68 -8.61 4.98
CA TYR A 143 -7.30 -8.12 4.93
C TYR A 143 -7.23 -6.57 4.85
N LEU A 144 -8.01 -5.95 3.95
CA LEU A 144 -8.05 -4.50 3.77
C LEU A 144 -8.64 -3.80 5.00
N ALA A 145 -9.68 -4.38 5.60
CA ALA A 145 -10.22 -3.95 6.88
C ALA A 145 -9.18 -4.03 8.00
N TRP A 146 -8.39 -5.11 8.07
CA TRP A 146 -7.27 -5.22 9.01
C TRP A 146 -6.21 -4.13 8.78
N ARG A 147 -5.84 -3.81 7.54
CA ARG A 147 -4.93 -2.69 7.21
C ARG A 147 -5.53 -1.31 7.59
N GLN A 148 -6.85 -1.13 7.50
CA GLN A 148 -7.49 0.10 7.95
C GLN A 148 -7.63 0.21 9.48
N VAL A 149 -7.92 -0.89 10.19
CA VAL A 149 -7.90 -0.90 11.66
C VAL A 149 -6.50 -0.59 12.19
N ASP A 150 -5.47 -1.15 11.57
CA ASP A 150 -4.05 -0.86 11.82
C ASP A 150 -3.75 0.64 11.59
N CYS A 151 -4.23 1.22 10.49
CA CYS A 151 -4.17 2.67 10.24
C CYS A 151 -4.84 3.51 11.34
N HIS A 152 -6.03 3.12 11.81
CA HIS A 152 -6.74 3.85 12.86
C HIS A 152 -5.96 3.85 14.19
N ILE A 153 -5.50 2.67 14.63
CA ILE A 153 -4.72 2.50 15.86
C ILE A 153 -3.42 3.30 15.79
N ASN A 154 -2.64 3.11 14.71
CA ASN A 154 -1.35 3.76 14.54
C ASN A 154 -1.48 5.29 14.41
N ASN A 155 -2.48 5.80 13.69
CA ASN A 155 -2.69 7.24 13.59
C ASN A 155 -3.20 7.87 14.90
N GLN A 156 -4.09 7.20 15.64
CA GLN A 156 -4.54 7.65 16.97
C GLN A 156 -3.35 7.74 17.93
N TYR A 157 -2.56 6.67 18.03
CA TYR A 157 -1.37 6.61 18.87
C TYR A 157 -0.34 7.69 18.48
N ASN A 158 0.05 7.76 17.21
CA ASN A 158 1.06 8.71 16.73
C ASN A 158 0.62 10.17 16.91
N THR A 159 -0.67 10.48 16.72
CA THR A 159 -1.20 11.85 16.92
C THR A 159 -1.11 12.24 18.39
N CYS A 160 -1.55 11.38 19.31
CA CYS A 160 -1.40 11.63 20.75
C CYS A 160 0.07 11.72 21.17
N PHE A 161 0.93 10.86 20.62
CA PHE A 161 2.36 10.80 20.92
C PHE A 161 3.08 12.09 20.53
N TRP A 162 2.95 12.54 19.28
CA TRP A 162 3.62 13.75 18.81
C TRP A 162 3.03 15.01 19.44
N ASN A 163 1.74 15.04 19.81
CA ASN A 163 1.18 16.13 20.60
C ASN A 163 1.80 16.21 22.02
N LEU A 164 2.08 15.07 22.66
CA LEU A 164 2.78 15.05 23.95
C LEU A 164 4.23 15.51 23.83
N VAL A 165 4.97 15.06 22.80
CA VAL A 165 6.34 15.52 22.54
C VAL A 165 6.36 17.03 22.25
N ASN A 166 5.45 17.52 21.40
CA ASN A 166 5.31 18.95 21.11
C ASN A 166 4.87 19.80 22.33
N SER A 167 4.27 19.18 23.36
CA SER A 167 3.99 19.83 24.65
C SER A 167 5.20 19.91 25.60
N GLY A 168 6.38 19.49 25.14
CA GLY A 168 7.65 19.57 25.88
C GLY A 168 8.01 18.30 26.65
N LYS A 169 7.32 17.17 26.42
CA LYS A 169 7.71 15.87 26.96
C LYS A 169 8.81 15.21 26.12
N THR A 170 9.64 14.39 26.76
CA THR A 170 10.50 13.47 26.03
C THR A 170 9.67 12.36 25.35
N GLU A 171 10.21 11.78 24.27
CA GLU A 171 9.61 10.60 23.61
C GLU A 171 9.33 9.47 24.61
N ARG A 172 10.23 9.25 25.58
CA ARG A 172 10.05 8.23 26.62
C ARG A 172 8.85 8.52 27.52
N GLU A 173 8.68 9.76 27.99
CA GLU A 173 7.52 10.13 28.80
C GLU A 173 6.21 10.02 28.00
N ALA A 174 6.23 10.35 26.71
CA ALA A 174 5.06 10.19 25.84
C ALA A 174 4.71 8.71 25.62
N GLN A 175 5.70 7.83 25.45
CA GLN A 175 5.49 6.36 25.41
C GLN A 175 4.98 5.78 26.73
N GLU A 176 5.47 6.27 27.88
CA GLU A 176 5.03 5.81 29.20
C GLU A 176 3.61 6.32 29.52
N PHE A 177 3.22 7.50 29.05
CA PHE A 177 1.90 8.11 29.26
C PHE A 177 0.77 7.46 28.43
N LEU A 178 1.06 6.94 27.23
CA LEU A 178 0.05 6.42 26.28
C LEU A 178 -0.27 4.92 26.43
N LYS A 179 -0.09 4.35 27.62
CA LYS A 179 -0.40 2.94 27.90
C LYS A 179 -1.84 2.78 28.40
N VAL A 180 -2.78 2.55 27.49
CA VAL A 180 -4.22 2.37 27.78
C VAL A 180 -4.86 1.32 26.85
N GLU A 181 -5.96 0.69 27.29
CA GLU A 181 -6.83 -0.19 26.47
C GLU A 181 -8.12 0.57 26.07
N GLU A 182 -8.65 0.36 24.85
CA GLU A 182 -9.91 0.99 24.36
C GLU A 182 -10.73 0.09 23.40
N THR A 183 -12.03 0.40 23.20
CA THR A 183 -12.96 -0.27 22.23
C THR A 183 -14.24 0.56 21.96
N VAL A 184 -14.58 0.91 20.70
CA VAL A 184 -15.86 1.59 20.29
C VAL A 184 -16.35 1.14 18.88
N LYS A 185 -17.57 1.51 18.43
CA LYS A 185 -18.27 1.09 17.17
C LYS A 185 -18.93 2.25 16.35
N GLN A 186 -19.56 1.86 15.21
CA GLN A 186 -20.23 2.62 14.10
C GLN A 186 -21.53 3.39 14.50
N ASP A 187 -22.40 4.02 13.66
CA ASP A 187 -22.74 4.10 12.20
C ASP A 187 -23.71 5.34 12.00
N LYS A 188 -24.17 5.99 10.89
CA LYS A 188 -24.24 5.95 9.38
C LYS A 188 -24.22 7.42 8.84
N GLY A 189 -24.30 7.81 7.55
CA GLY A 189 -24.36 7.15 6.23
C GLY A 189 -25.54 7.62 5.31
N GLY A 190 -25.28 8.24 4.14
CA GLY A 190 -26.31 8.68 3.13
C GLY A 190 -25.72 9.20 1.79
N ASN A 191 -26.41 9.03 0.64
CA ASN A 191 -25.82 9.05 -0.73
C ASN A 191 -26.65 9.80 -1.82
N SER A 192 -26.06 10.05 -3.01
CA SER A 192 -26.76 10.26 -4.31
C SER A 192 -25.84 9.95 -5.53
N ILE A 193 -26.38 9.82 -6.76
CA ILE A 193 -25.68 9.19 -7.92
C ILE A 193 -25.76 10.00 -9.24
N LYS A 194 -24.67 9.99 -10.05
CA LYS A 194 -24.64 10.31 -11.50
C LYS A 194 -23.64 9.39 -12.26
N ARG A 195 -23.76 9.29 -13.59
CA ARG A 195 -22.94 8.41 -14.48
C ARG A 195 -21.57 9.00 -14.87
N THR A 196 -20.55 8.15 -15.03
CA THR A 196 -19.20 8.52 -15.51
C THR A 196 -18.52 7.38 -16.29
N ARG A 197 -17.39 7.67 -16.95
CA ARG A 197 -16.43 6.68 -17.52
C ARG A 197 -15.40 6.25 -16.47
N ASN A 198 -14.70 5.14 -16.73
CA ASN A 198 -13.60 4.64 -15.89
C ASN A 198 -12.50 5.70 -15.68
N LYS A 199 -12.10 5.89 -14.42
CA LYS A 199 -10.99 6.75 -13.97
C LYS A 199 -10.53 6.26 -12.60
N VAL A 200 -9.23 6.32 -12.30
CA VAL A 200 -8.73 6.10 -10.93
C VAL A 200 -9.26 7.22 -10.02
N VAL A 201 -9.75 6.84 -8.84
CA VAL A 201 -10.29 7.75 -7.81
C VAL A 201 -9.55 7.51 -6.50
N LEU A 202 -8.91 8.56 -5.97
CA LEU A 202 -8.37 8.57 -4.61
C LEU A 202 -9.48 8.97 -3.63
N ALA A 203 -9.63 8.22 -2.54
CA ALA A 203 -10.64 8.47 -1.51
C ALA A 203 -10.11 8.11 -0.12
N HIS A 204 -10.64 8.78 0.92
CA HIS A 204 -10.35 8.50 2.32
C HIS A 204 -11.68 8.23 3.04
N ILE A 205 -12.09 6.96 3.05
CA ILE A 205 -13.40 6.49 3.53
C ILE A 205 -13.25 5.17 4.29
N ASP A 206 -14.26 4.83 5.10
CA ASP A 206 -14.34 3.50 5.74
C ASP A 206 -14.55 2.40 4.68
N ILE A 207 -13.70 1.38 4.73
CA ILE A 207 -13.78 0.12 3.97
C ILE A 207 -13.80 -1.11 4.91
N VAL A 208 -13.85 -0.92 6.23
CA VAL A 208 -14.17 -1.97 7.22
C VAL A 208 -15.67 -2.27 7.19
N GLY A 209 -16.51 -1.24 7.10
CA GLY A 209 -17.96 -1.37 7.04
C GLY A 209 -18.47 -2.02 5.74
N PRO A 210 -19.58 -2.77 5.80
CA PRO A 210 -20.14 -3.44 4.61
C PRO A 210 -20.67 -2.44 3.56
N LYS A 211 -20.94 -1.18 3.95
CA LYS A 211 -21.46 -0.12 3.07
C LYS A 211 -20.61 0.02 1.80
N PHE A 212 -19.30 0.21 1.96
CA PHE A 212 -18.38 0.39 0.83
C PHE A 212 -18.45 -0.79 -0.14
N TRP A 213 -18.32 -2.03 0.38
CA TRP A 213 -18.35 -3.22 -0.45
C TRP A 213 -19.70 -3.46 -1.14
N SER A 214 -20.81 -3.05 -0.53
CA SER A 214 -22.14 -3.09 -1.17
C SER A 214 -22.37 -1.99 -2.22
N GLU A 215 -21.62 -0.88 -2.15
CA GLU A 215 -21.70 0.23 -3.12
C GLU A 215 -20.69 0.07 -4.27
N HIS A 216 -19.66 -0.77 -4.06
CA HIS A 216 -18.55 -0.99 -4.99
C HIS A 216 -18.31 -2.48 -5.30
N GLN A 217 -19.39 -3.27 -5.42
CA GLN A 217 -19.36 -4.71 -5.71
C GLN A 217 -18.42 -5.07 -6.90
N TYR A 218 -18.45 -4.27 -7.97
CA TYR A 218 -17.62 -4.40 -9.18
C TYR A 218 -16.09 -4.38 -8.96
N ILE A 219 -15.60 -4.09 -7.74
CA ILE A 219 -14.17 -4.18 -7.42
C ILE A 219 -13.74 -5.64 -7.19
N LEU A 220 -14.64 -6.48 -6.66
CA LEU A 220 -14.36 -7.87 -6.26
C LEU A 220 -15.31 -8.91 -6.90
N GLU A 221 -16.20 -8.48 -7.78
CA GLU A 221 -17.03 -9.32 -8.65
C GLU A 221 -16.54 -9.17 -10.11
N GLU A 222 -16.13 -10.27 -10.74
CA GLU A 222 -15.92 -10.37 -12.20
C GLU A 222 -17.17 -11.04 -12.84
N GLU A 223 -17.38 -10.83 -14.15
CA GLU A 223 -18.53 -11.34 -14.93
C GLU A 223 -18.49 -12.87 -15.20
#